data_AF-A0A561WG81-F1
#
_entry.id   AF-A0A561WG81-F1
#
_cell.length_a   1.000
_cell.length_b   1.000
_cell.length_c   1.000
_cell.angle_alpha   90.00
_cell.angle_beta   90.00
_cell.angle_gamma   90.00
#
_symmetry.space_group_name_H-M   'P 1'
#
loop_
_entity.id
_entity.type
_entity.pdbx_description
1 polymer ?
#
loop_
_entity_poly.entity_id
_entity_poly.type
_entity_poly.pdbx_seq_one_letter_code
_entity_poly.pdbx_strand_id
1 'polypeptide(L)'
;MLVPGGVYFAGESRAWTGGMAFYDPELPGTAAARGYLLTAGQFADIAAQEMYRPPGADLDLIAVAVEAGRATLGPGRYETLLRVGVRDGVPMLTFTAPWRAGEVEWTAPAPAYLGMIAAGLRAAHGWSVARTVAYLADRPGVTGHWTRADLTDLVAAVPAR
;
A
#
# COMPACT_ATOMS: atom_id res chain seq x y z
N MET A 1 6.59 8.64 -6.19
CA MET A 1 7.82 7.85 -6.51
C MET A 1 7.42 6.44 -6.94
N LEU A 2 8.28 5.70 -7.63
CA LEU A 2 8.04 4.30 -7.96
C LEU A 2 9.03 3.43 -7.18
N VAL A 3 8.55 2.34 -6.60
CA VAL A 3 9.37 1.31 -5.96
C VAL A 3 9.16 -0.02 -6.71
N PRO A 4 10.16 -0.91 -6.82
CA PRO A 4 9.97 -2.26 -7.38
C PRO A 4 8.84 -3.01 -6.68
N GLY A 5 8.27 -4.05 -7.27
CA GLY A 5 7.16 -4.79 -6.65
C GLY A 5 5.79 -4.32 -7.13
N GLY A 6 4.75 -4.71 -6.40
CA GLY A 6 3.37 -4.41 -6.75
C GLY A 6 2.44 -4.32 -5.56
N VAL A 7 1.25 -3.77 -5.80
CA VAL A 7 0.15 -3.74 -4.82
C VAL A 7 -0.88 -4.79 -5.22
N TYR A 8 -1.35 -5.57 -4.25
CA TYR A 8 -2.46 -6.51 -4.42
C TYR A 8 -3.55 -6.24 -3.39
N PHE A 9 -4.77 -6.67 -3.67
CA PHE A 9 -5.91 -6.53 -2.77
C PHE A 9 -6.37 -7.89 -2.25
N ALA A 10 -6.47 -8.03 -0.93
CA ALA A 10 -6.85 -9.28 -0.28
C ALA A 10 -7.59 -9.05 1.05
N GLY A 11 -8.18 -10.12 1.57
CA GLY A 11 -8.94 -10.09 2.82
C GLY A 11 -10.16 -9.17 2.74
N GLU A 12 -10.66 -8.74 3.90
CA GLU A 12 -11.81 -7.83 3.99
C GLU A 12 -11.56 -6.76 5.06
N SER A 13 -11.68 -5.50 4.64
CA SER A 13 -11.65 -4.33 5.51
C SER A 13 -13.02 -4.10 6.14
N ARG A 14 -13.09 -3.94 7.46
CA ARG A 14 -14.33 -3.53 8.14
C ARG A 14 -14.71 -2.07 7.86
N ALA A 15 -13.73 -1.20 7.65
CA ALA A 15 -13.96 0.22 7.40
C ALA A 15 -14.38 0.49 5.96
N TRP A 16 -13.82 -0.28 5.02
CA TRP A 16 -14.03 -0.08 3.59
C TRP A 16 -14.92 -1.14 2.94
N THR A 17 -15.29 -2.21 3.65
CA THR A 17 -16.18 -3.28 3.17
C THR A 17 -15.70 -3.91 1.85
N GLY A 18 -14.41 -4.22 1.75
CA GLY A 18 -13.76 -4.80 0.55
C GLY A 18 -12.29 -5.13 0.78
N GLY A 19 -11.59 -5.58 -0.26
CA GLY A 19 -10.16 -5.94 -0.21
C GLY A 19 -9.28 -4.78 0.25
N MET A 20 -8.31 -5.08 1.12
CA MET A 20 -7.30 -4.12 1.60
C MET A 20 -6.07 -4.17 0.70
N ALA A 21 -5.40 -3.04 0.51
CA ALA A 21 -4.17 -2.99 -0.26
C ALA A 21 -2.98 -3.51 0.57
N PHE A 22 -2.20 -4.41 0.00
CA PHE A 22 -0.92 -4.86 0.54
C PHE A 22 0.15 -4.69 -0.53
N TYR A 23 1.41 -4.60 -0.10
CA TYR A 23 2.55 -4.48 -0.99
C TYR A 23 3.38 -5.76 -0.97
N ASP A 24 3.73 -6.25 -2.17
CA ASP A 24 4.59 -7.39 -2.37
C ASP A 24 5.82 -6.96 -3.21
N PRO A 25 7.04 -7.00 -2.64
CA PRO A 25 8.25 -6.65 -3.38
C PRO A 25 8.62 -7.66 -4.49
N GLU A 26 8.02 -8.85 -4.49
CA GLU A 26 8.31 -9.91 -5.48
C GLU A 26 7.37 -9.88 -6.68
N LEU A 27 6.27 -9.12 -6.63
CA LEU A 27 5.44 -8.90 -7.81
C LEU A 27 6.25 -8.20 -8.91
N PRO A 28 6.08 -8.57 -10.19
CA PRO A 28 6.76 -7.88 -11.27
C PRO A 28 6.26 -6.43 -11.40
N GLY A 29 7.16 -5.54 -11.80
CA GLY A 29 6.83 -4.15 -12.10
C GLY A 29 7.16 -3.19 -10.96
N THR A 30 6.31 -2.18 -10.78
CA THR A 30 6.54 -1.13 -9.78
C THR A 30 5.24 -0.71 -9.09
N ALA A 31 5.33 -0.47 -7.77
CA ALA A 31 4.30 0.20 -7.00
C ALA A 31 4.53 1.72 -6.99
N ALA A 32 3.48 2.48 -7.32
CA ALA A 32 3.44 3.91 -7.14
C ALA A 32 3.18 4.25 -5.67
N ALA A 33 4.06 5.07 -5.09
CA ALA A 33 4.03 5.42 -3.69
C ALA A 33 4.17 6.94 -3.48
N ARG A 34 3.57 7.41 -2.39
CA ARG A 34 3.82 8.75 -1.82
C ARG A 34 4.66 8.57 -0.56
N GLY A 35 5.83 9.22 -0.53
CA GLY A 35 6.69 9.24 0.64
C GLY A 35 6.28 10.35 1.60
N TYR A 36 6.35 10.08 2.90
CA TYR A 36 6.21 11.05 3.98
C TYR A 36 7.50 11.05 4.79
N LEU A 37 8.07 12.23 5.04
CA LEU A 37 9.23 12.36 5.91
C LEU A 37 8.75 12.47 7.35
N LEU A 38 9.12 11.50 8.18
CA LEU A 38 8.68 11.35 9.56
C LEU A 38 9.88 11.13 10.48
N THR A 39 9.73 11.51 11.74
CA THR A 39 10.65 11.04 12.79
C THR A 39 10.40 9.55 13.08
N ALA A 40 11.38 8.88 13.68
CA ALA A 40 11.22 7.48 14.07
C ALA A 40 10.05 7.28 15.06
N GLY A 41 9.83 8.23 15.98
CA GLY A 41 8.68 8.21 16.89
C GLY A 41 7.34 8.31 16.17
N GLN A 42 7.20 9.25 15.22
CA GLN A 42 5.99 9.38 14.41
C GLN A 42 5.70 8.12 13.60
N PHE A 43 6.74 7.51 13.02
CA PHE A 43 6.59 6.26 12.29
C PHE A 43 6.18 5.11 13.21
N ALA A 44 6.74 5.03 14.42
CA ALA A 44 6.36 4.02 15.41
C ALA A 44 4.90 4.16 15.86
N ASP A 45 4.41 5.39 16.05
CA ASP A 45 3.00 5.65 16.38
C ASP A 45 2.06 5.17 15.27
N ILE A 46 2.41 5.42 14.00
CA ILE A 46 1.66 4.91 12.84
C ILE A 46 1.70 3.38 12.80
N ALA A 47 2.87 2.77 13.03
CA ALA A 47 3.02 1.32 13.07
C ALA A 47 2.12 0.69 14.14
N ALA A 48 2.11 1.26 15.35
CA ALA A 48 1.26 0.80 16.44
C ALA A 48 -0.22 0.92 16.08
N GLN A 49 -0.64 2.03 15.46
CA GLN A 49 -2.01 2.24 15.02
C GLN A 49 -2.45 1.19 13.99
N GLU A 50 -1.64 0.94 12.95
CA GLU A 50 -1.94 -0.05 11.91
C GLU A 50 -2.05 -1.49 12.46
N MET A 51 -1.28 -1.78 13.51
CA MET A 51 -1.29 -3.08 14.18
C MET A 51 -2.32 -3.19 15.32
N TYR A 52 -3.13 -2.16 15.54
CA TYR A 52 -4.08 -2.08 16.66
C TYR A 52 -3.42 -2.29 18.04
N ARG A 53 -2.19 -1.79 18.20
CA ARG A 53 -1.43 -1.84 19.45
C ARG A 53 -1.47 -0.48 20.16
N PRO A 54 -1.29 -0.43 21.49
CA PRO A 54 -1.11 0.83 22.19
C PRO A 54 0.05 1.64 21.57
N PRO A 55 -0.07 2.98 21.46
CA PRO A 55 1.05 3.82 21.07
C PRO A 55 2.24 3.57 22.00
N GLY A 56 3.42 3.47 21.40
CA GLY A 56 4.65 3.13 22.09
C GLY A 56 5.73 2.89 21.05
N ALA A 57 6.87 3.55 21.23
CA ALA A 57 7.93 3.49 20.24
C ALA A 57 8.62 2.11 20.27
N ASP A 58 8.27 1.22 19.34
CA ASP A 58 9.07 0.03 19.04
C ASP A 58 10.16 0.41 18.02
N LEU A 59 11.16 1.15 18.51
CA LEU A 59 12.28 1.62 17.69
C LEU A 59 13.18 0.46 17.25
N ASP A 60 13.21 -0.62 18.01
CA ASP A 60 14.01 -1.81 17.71
C ASP A 60 13.49 -2.49 16.43
N LEU A 61 12.17 -2.60 16.28
CA LEU A 61 11.57 -3.13 15.05
C LEU A 61 11.94 -2.29 13.82
N ILE A 62 11.88 -0.96 13.96
CA ILE A 62 12.25 -0.03 12.89
C ILE A 62 13.72 -0.23 12.53
N ALA A 63 14.60 -0.32 13.53
CA ALA A 63 16.03 -0.56 13.31
C ALA A 63 16.28 -1.89 12.58
N VAL A 64 15.60 -2.98 12.97
CA VAL A 64 15.70 -4.28 12.28
C VAL A 64 15.26 -4.16 10.82
N ALA A 65 14.13 -3.51 10.54
CA ALA A 65 13.67 -3.31 9.16
C ALA A 65 14.64 -2.44 8.36
N VAL A 66 15.22 -1.41 8.98
CA VAL A 66 16.21 -0.51 8.36
C VAL A 66 17.51 -1.23 8.06
N GLU A 67 17.96 -2.18 8.88
CA GLU A 67 19.23 -2.90 8.67
C GLU A 67 19.03 -4.12 7.76
N ALA A 68 18.14 -5.04 8.17
CA ALA A 68 17.91 -6.32 7.50
C ALA A 68 16.97 -6.23 6.29
N GLY A 69 16.31 -5.10 6.09
CA GLY A 69 15.37 -4.87 4.99
C GLY A 69 13.95 -5.36 5.24
N ARG A 70 13.74 -6.18 6.28
CA ARG A 70 12.44 -6.73 6.68
C ARG A 70 12.40 -6.98 8.18
N ALA A 71 11.26 -6.68 8.80
CA ALA A 71 10.95 -7.11 10.15
C ALA A 71 9.49 -7.59 10.21
N THR A 72 9.26 -8.82 10.67
CA THR A 72 7.93 -9.41 10.79
C THR A 72 7.61 -9.66 12.26
N LEU A 73 6.58 -8.98 12.78
CA LEU A 73 6.14 -9.08 14.17
C LEU A 73 5.17 -10.23 14.43
N GLY A 74 4.46 -10.68 13.39
CA GLY A 74 3.44 -11.70 13.54
C GLY A 74 2.73 -12.02 12.23
N PRO A 75 1.74 -12.92 12.28
CA PRO A 75 0.97 -13.37 11.11
C PRO A 75 -0.21 -12.42 10.81
N GLY A 76 -0.28 -11.24 11.41
CA GLY A 76 -1.36 -10.28 11.21
C GLY A 76 -1.21 -9.43 9.95
N ARG A 77 -2.31 -8.75 9.62
CA ARG A 77 -2.34 -7.72 8.57
C ARG A 77 -1.45 -6.55 9.03
N TYR A 78 -0.61 -6.03 8.14
CA TYR A 78 0.32 -4.93 8.43
C TYR A 78 1.35 -5.19 9.54
N GLU A 79 1.53 -6.45 9.99
CA GLU A 79 2.55 -6.82 10.98
C GLU A 79 3.95 -7.06 10.36
N THR A 80 4.18 -6.61 9.12
CA THR A 80 5.49 -6.68 8.46
C THR A 80 5.92 -5.29 8.00
N LEU A 81 7.12 -4.87 8.42
CA LEU A 81 7.82 -3.70 7.89
C LEU A 81 8.78 -4.12 6.80
N LEU A 82 8.83 -3.35 5.71
CA LEU A 82 9.77 -3.53 4.62
C LEU A 82 10.52 -2.24 4.31
N ARG A 83 11.84 -2.34 4.10
CA ARG A 83 12.65 -1.27 3.52
C ARG A 83 12.56 -1.34 2.01
N VAL A 84 11.86 -0.39 1.41
CA VAL A 84 11.60 -0.34 -0.05
C VAL A 84 12.61 0.51 -0.82
N GLY A 85 13.56 1.13 -0.11
CA GLY A 85 14.67 1.88 -0.70
C GLY A 85 15.27 2.88 0.28
N VAL A 86 16.13 3.75 -0.26
CA VAL A 86 16.72 4.89 0.45
C VAL A 86 16.53 6.12 -0.43
N ARG A 87 16.15 7.24 0.18
CA ARG A 87 15.97 8.52 -0.51
C ARG A 87 16.61 9.63 0.31
N ASP A 88 17.49 10.41 -0.32
CA ASP A 88 18.19 11.54 0.31
C ASP A 88 18.88 11.15 1.64
N GLY A 89 19.45 9.94 1.68
CA GLY A 89 20.09 9.36 2.87
C GLY A 89 19.13 8.80 3.92
N VAL A 90 17.82 8.86 3.70
CA VAL A 90 16.79 8.39 4.64
C VAL A 90 16.18 7.07 4.17
N PRO A 91 16.07 6.03 5.02
CA PRO A 91 15.42 4.78 4.65
C PRO A 91 13.92 4.98 4.42
N MET A 92 13.39 4.36 3.36
CA MET A 92 11.96 4.34 3.07
C MET A 92 11.36 3.03 3.55
N LEU A 93 10.42 3.11 4.47
CA LEU A 93 9.73 1.96 5.06
C LEU A 93 8.25 1.94 4.67
N THR A 94 7.68 0.75 4.60
CA THR A 94 6.23 0.53 4.45
C THR A 94 5.75 -0.60 5.36
N PHE A 95 4.46 -0.62 5.65
CA PHE A 95 3.76 -1.72 6.29
C PHE A 95 3.10 -2.60 5.23
N THR A 96 3.11 -3.91 5.44
CA THR A 96 2.39 -4.87 4.61
C THR A 96 2.09 -6.13 5.41
N ALA A 97 1.42 -7.09 4.79
CA ALA A 97 1.24 -8.40 5.36
C ALA A 97 2.47 -9.31 5.14
N PRO A 98 2.67 -10.36 5.94
CA PRO A 98 3.78 -11.29 5.75
C PRO A 98 3.63 -12.19 4.51
N TRP A 99 2.40 -12.40 4.02
CA TRP A 99 2.11 -13.20 2.82
C TRP A 99 2.40 -12.45 1.52
N ARG A 100 2.78 -13.21 0.50
CA ARG A 100 2.93 -12.78 -0.89
C ARG A 100 1.58 -12.76 -1.59
N ALA A 101 1.50 -12.04 -2.70
CA ALA A 101 0.29 -11.94 -3.49
C ALA A 101 -0.19 -13.31 -4.02
N GLY A 102 0.73 -14.23 -4.32
CA GLY A 102 0.41 -15.59 -4.80
C GLY A 102 0.01 -16.58 -3.70
N GLU A 103 0.07 -16.20 -2.43
CA GLU A 103 -0.21 -17.08 -1.29
C GLU A 103 -1.63 -16.89 -0.73
N VAL A 104 -2.39 -15.93 -1.27
CA VAL A 104 -3.73 -15.57 -0.77
C VAL A 104 -4.71 -15.32 -1.90
N GLU A 105 -5.97 -15.59 -1.63
CA GLU A 105 -7.08 -15.19 -2.49
C GLU A 105 -7.17 -13.67 -2.59
N TRP A 106 -7.41 -13.19 -3.80
CA TRP A 106 -7.58 -11.77 -4.05
C TRP A 106 -9.03 -11.36 -3.83
N THR A 107 -9.21 -10.18 -3.25
CA THR A 107 -10.54 -9.62 -2.97
C THR A 107 -10.64 -8.26 -3.62
N ALA A 108 -11.74 -8.01 -4.32
CA ALA A 108 -12.04 -6.71 -4.90
C ALA A 108 -12.07 -5.61 -3.83
N PRO A 109 -11.33 -4.50 -3.98
CA PRO A 109 -11.53 -3.34 -3.13
C PRO A 109 -12.90 -2.72 -3.39
N ALA A 110 -13.50 -2.14 -2.34
CA ALA A 110 -14.75 -1.42 -2.51
C ALA A 110 -14.53 -0.11 -3.30
N PRO A 111 -15.57 0.38 -4.02
CA PRO A 111 -15.46 1.58 -4.84
C PRO A 111 -14.91 2.81 -4.09
N ALA A 112 -15.40 3.08 -2.88
CA ALA A 112 -14.95 4.23 -2.11
C ALA A 112 -13.45 4.16 -1.77
N TYR A 113 -12.95 2.97 -1.46
CA TYR A 113 -11.54 2.76 -1.13
C TYR A 113 -10.64 2.86 -2.37
N LEU A 114 -11.05 2.24 -3.48
CA LEU A 114 -10.32 2.33 -4.74
C LEU A 114 -10.31 3.78 -5.26
N GLY A 115 -11.40 4.53 -5.06
CA GLY A 115 -11.48 5.96 -5.36
C GLY A 115 -10.51 6.81 -4.53
N MET A 116 -10.36 6.51 -3.24
CA MET A 116 -9.37 7.16 -2.38
C MET A 116 -7.93 6.92 -2.88
N ILE A 117 -7.61 5.68 -3.24
CA ILE A 117 -6.30 5.33 -3.82
C ILE A 117 -6.09 6.07 -5.14
N ALA A 118 -7.09 6.10 -6.03
CA ALA A 118 -7.02 6.81 -7.30
C ALA A 118 -6.75 8.32 -7.13
N ALA A 119 -7.44 8.97 -6.17
CA ALA A 119 -7.21 10.36 -5.84
C ALA A 119 -5.76 10.59 -5.38
N GLY A 120 -5.25 9.73 -4.49
CA GLY A 120 -3.87 9.78 -4.00
C GLY A 120 -2.82 9.60 -5.10
N LEU A 121 -3.04 8.68 -6.03
CA LEU A 121 -2.16 8.47 -7.20
C LEU A 121 -2.11 9.72 -8.08
N ARG A 122 -3.27 10.31 -8.39
CA ARG A 122 -3.35 11.52 -9.21
C ARG A 122 -2.67 12.71 -8.54
N ALA A 123 -2.93 12.90 -7.25
CA ALA A 123 -2.31 13.93 -6.42
C ALA A 123 -0.78 13.82 -6.38
N ALA A 124 -0.27 12.62 -6.07
CA ALA A 124 1.17 12.41 -5.83
C ALA A 124 2.00 12.35 -7.11
N HIS A 125 1.39 12.05 -8.26
CA HIS A 125 2.11 11.81 -9.51
C HIS A 125 1.65 12.66 -10.70
N GLY A 126 0.62 13.48 -10.55
CA GLY A 126 0.05 14.27 -11.66
C GLY A 126 -0.53 13.41 -12.79
N TRP A 127 -0.96 12.19 -12.47
CA TRP A 127 -1.43 11.25 -13.49
C TRP A 127 -2.80 11.63 -14.06
N SER A 128 -2.95 11.41 -15.36
CA SER A 128 -4.25 11.48 -16.04
C SER A 128 -5.17 10.33 -15.58
N VAL A 129 -6.48 10.49 -15.80
CA VAL A 129 -7.46 9.43 -15.57
C VAL A 129 -7.04 8.14 -16.27
N ALA A 130 -6.72 8.21 -17.57
CA ALA A 130 -6.31 7.05 -18.36
C ALA A 130 -5.07 6.34 -17.78
N ARG A 131 -4.06 7.10 -17.32
CA ARG A 131 -2.86 6.51 -16.73
C ARG A 131 -3.16 5.84 -15.38
N THR A 132 -3.98 6.46 -14.55
CA THR A 132 -4.40 5.89 -13.26
C THR A 132 -5.24 4.63 -13.46
N VAL A 133 -6.16 4.62 -14.42
CA VAL A 133 -6.95 3.43 -14.78
C VAL A 133 -6.05 2.31 -15.27
N ALA A 134 -5.10 2.59 -16.18
CA ALA A 134 -4.16 1.58 -16.66
C ALA A 134 -3.35 0.98 -15.51
N TYR A 135 -2.86 1.82 -14.59
CA TYR A 135 -2.12 1.35 -13.41
C TYR A 135 -2.98 0.48 -12.49
N LEU A 136 -4.23 0.88 -12.19
CA LEU A 136 -5.09 0.15 -11.26
C LEU A 136 -5.65 -1.15 -11.85
N ALA A 137 -5.96 -1.18 -13.15
CA ALA A 137 -6.52 -2.35 -13.83
C ALA A 137 -5.61 -3.59 -13.77
N ASP A 138 -4.30 -3.36 -13.64
CA ASP A 138 -3.27 -4.39 -13.60
C ASP A 138 -2.89 -4.77 -12.15
N ARG A 139 -3.69 -4.40 -11.14
CA ARG A 139 -3.46 -4.78 -9.74
C ARG A 139 -4.23 -6.06 -9.41
N PRO A 140 -3.57 -7.09 -8.84
CA PRO A 140 -4.27 -8.28 -8.36
C PRO A 140 -5.39 -7.91 -7.37
N GLY A 141 -6.58 -8.46 -7.57
CA GLY A 141 -7.81 -8.07 -6.86
C GLY A 141 -8.61 -6.94 -7.53
N VAL A 142 -8.00 -6.14 -8.40
CA VAL A 142 -8.74 -5.27 -9.34
C VAL A 142 -8.95 -6.01 -10.67
N THR A 143 -7.89 -6.64 -11.19
CA THR A 143 -7.95 -7.45 -12.40
C THR A 143 -9.01 -8.54 -12.27
N GLY A 144 -9.92 -8.62 -13.24
CA GLY A 144 -11.02 -9.59 -13.25
C GLY A 144 -12.25 -9.22 -12.40
N HIS A 145 -12.14 -8.22 -11.51
CA HIS A 145 -13.24 -7.76 -10.66
C HIS A 145 -13.80 -6.39 -11.05
N TRP A 146 -13.03 -5.60 -11.77
CA TRP A 146 -13.40 -4.26 -12.22
C TRP A 146 -13.28 -4.15 -13.74
N THR A 147 -14.30 -3.60 -14.39
CA THR A 147 -14.17 -3.29 -15.82
C THR A 147 -13.38 -1.99 -16.01
N ARG A 148 -12.76 -1.82 -17.19
CA ARG A 148 -12.07 -0.55 -17.51
C ARG A 148 -13.04 0.64 -17.56
N ALA A 149 -14.31 0.41 -17.88
CA ALA A 149 -15.34 1.45 -17.87
C ALA A 149 -15.63 1.90 -16.43
N ASP A 150 -15.91 0.95 -15.52
CA ASP A 150 -16.18 1.27 -14.11
C ASP A 150 -15.00 1.98 -13.44
N LEU A 151 -13.76 1.54 -13.75
CA LEU A 151 -12.55 2.22 -13.27
C LEU A 151 -12.44 3.64 -13.82
N THR A 152 -12.79 3.86 -15.08
CA THR A 152 -12.72 5.18 -15.70
C THR A 152 -13.70 6.14 -15.04
N ASP A 153 -14.95 5.70 -14.86
CA ASP A 153 -15.99 6.49 -14.20
C ASP A 153 -15.60 6.83 -12.76
N LEU A 154 -15.11 5.83 -12.00
CA LEU A 154 -14.62 6.01 -10.64
C LEU A 154 -13.44 7.00 -10.57
N VAL A 155 -12.44 6.86 -11.44
CA VAL A 155 -11.24 7.70 -11.41
C VAL A 155 -11.54 9.12 -11.89
N ALA A 156 -12.47 9.29 -12.84
CA ALA A 156 -12.92 10.60 -13.31
C ALA A 156 -13.74 11.35 -12.25
N ALA A 157 -14.52 10.63 -11.44
CA ALA A 157 -15.35 11.22 -10.38
C ALA A 157 -14.55 11.72 -9.17
N VAL A 158 -13.34 11.20 -8.93
CA VAL A 158 -12.51 11.63 -7.78
C VAL A 158 -11.62 12.81 -8.14
N PRO A 159 -11.55 13.86 -7.30
CA PRO A 159 -10.65 14.99 -7.54
C PRO A 159 -9.19 14.59 -7.30
N ALA A 160 -8.27 15.16 -8.08
CA ALA A 160 -6.87 15.19 -7.70
C ALA A 160 -6.74 16.21 -6.57
N ARG A 161 -6.45 15.76 -5.34
CA ARG A 161 -6.30 16.63 -4.18
C ARG A 161 -4.88 17.13 -3.99
#